data_AF-A0A9D0ZHI7-F1
#
_entry.id   AF-A0A9D0ZHI7-F1
#
_cell.length_a   1.000
_cell.length_b   1.000
_cell.length_c   1.000
_cell.angle_alpha   90.00
_cell.angle_beta   90.00
_cell.angle_gamma   90.00
#
_symmetry.space_group_name_H-M   'P 1'
#
loop_
_entity.id
_entity.type
_entity.pdbx_description
1 polymer ?
#
loop_
_entity_poly.entity_id
_entity_poly.type
_entity_poly.pdbx_seq_one_letter_code
_entity_poly.pdbx_strand_id
1 'polypeptide(L)'
;MKYCPHCTTLYQKGAVCPECMRPLTNEIQENDPVCVISADGFERERIVAALRDNGVPCVERISKKERSADAVTGKLAAKVKIQVPYGACAQAKDILIGIGAIHTDAQIISNENFPSEGYTYAHRPEEKQKDKKKAAQPGKKPEKSIEEFEEMSPAKRTTVRIVSALLFIVLVALVIFGVDYVANLIKGLF
;
A
#
# COMPACT_ATOMS: atom_id res chain seq x y z
N MET A 1 -2.58 -3.16 25.90
CA MET A 1 -2.33 -2.78 24.48
C MET A 1 -1.50 -1.52 24.51
N LYS A 2 -0.66 -1.30 23.49
CA LYS A 2 0.19 -0.13 23.40
C LYS A 2 -0.31 0.80 22.31
N TYR A 3 -0.35 2.11 22.59
CA TYR A 3 -0.89 3.12 21.69
C TYR A 3 0.21 4.05 21.19
N CYS A 4 0.12 4.40 19.90
CA CYS A 4 0.98 5.41 19.31
C CYS A 4 0.21 6.72 19.11
N PRO A 5 0.56 7.82 19.82
CA PRO A 5 -0.16 9.09 19.71
C PRO A 5 -0.01 9.77 18.34
N HIS A 6 1.02 9.43 17.58
CA HIS A 6 1.27 10.01 16.26
C HIS A 6 0.58 9.24 15.13
N CYS A 7 0.59 7.91 15.20
CA CYS A 7 -0.06 7.06 14.20
C CYS A 7 -1.52 6.77 14.52
N THR A 8 -1.97 7.08 15.74
CA THR A 8 -3.29 6.75 16.27
C THR A 8 -3.61 5.26 16.19
N THR A 9 -2.60 4.39 16.25
CA THR A 9 -2.75 2.94 16.04
C THR A 9 -2.46 2.18 17.32
N LEU A 10 -3.25 1.13 17.57
CA LEU A 10 -3.07 0.20 18.68
C LEU A 10 -2.22 -0.99 18.24
N TYR A 11 -1.23 -1.33 19.05
CA TYR A 11 -0.35 -2.49 18.84
C TYR A 11 -0.42 -3.42 20.04
N GLN A 12 -0.37 -4.73 19.78
CA GLN A 12 -0.45 -5.75 20.83
C GLN A 12 0.89 -6.00 21.52
N LYS A 13 2.01 -5.87 20.79
CA LYS A 13 3.39 -6.12 21.27
C LYS A 13 4.37 -5.09 20.65
N GLY A 14 5.53 -4.92 21.29
CA GLY A 14 6.60 -4.00 20.84
C GLY A 14 6.74 -2.74 21.72
N ALA A 15 7.93 -2.14 21.81
CA ALA A 15 8.15 -0.89 22.57
C ALA A 15 8.13 0.36 21.67
N VAL A 16 8.36 0.18 20.37
CA VAL A 16 8.53 1.25 19.37
C VAL A 16 7.58 1.02 18.20
N CYS A 17 7.00 2.12 17.68
CA CYS A 17 6.02 2.06 16.60
C CYS A 17 6.72 1.76 15.27
N PRO A 18 6.29 0.76 14.48
CA PRO A 18 6.91 0.41 13.21
C PRO A 18 6.73 1.48 12.12
N GLU A 19 5.70 2.33 12.24
CA GLU A 19 5.41 3.38 11.25
C GLU A 19 6.18 4.67 11.52
N CYS A 20 6.30 5.09 12.79
CA CYS A 20 6.86 6.40 13.14
C CYS A 20 8.05 6.36 14.10
N MET A 21 8.52 5.17 14.49
CA MET A 21 9.66 4.94 15.38
C MET A 21 9.60 5.65 16.74
N ARG A 22 8.41 6.06 17.20
CA ARG A 22 8.21 6.67 18.52
C ARG A 22 7.91 5.59 19.58
N PRO A 23 8.25 5.83 20.85
CA PRO A 23 7.85 4.94 21.93
C PRO A 23 6.32 4.85 22.00
N LEU A 24 5.80 3.65 22.24
CA LEU A 24 4.36 3.48 22.49
C LEU A 24 4.04 3.70 23.96
N THR A 25 2.92 4.34 24.20
CA THR A 25 2.41 4.65 25.53
C THR A 25 1.31 3.64 25.90
N ASN A 26 1.21 3.30 27.19
CA ASN A 26 0.13 2.44 27.70
C ASN A 26 -1.06 3.26 28.22
N GLU A 27 -0.87 4.54 28.49
CA GLU A 27 -1.92 5.48 28.89
C GLU A 27 -2.77 5.84 27.66
N ILE A 28 -4.03 5.42 27.68
CA ILE A 28 -5.02 5.68 26.64
C ILE A 28 -6.24 6.26 27.34
N GLN A 29 -6.68 7.44 26.91
CA GLN A 29 -7.93 8.03 27.37
C GLN A 29 -9.10 7.54 26.50
N GLU A 30 -10.31 7.50 27.06
CA GLU A 30 -11.50 7.03 26.33
C GLU A 30 -11.80 7.84 25.06
N ASN A 31 -11.46 9.13 25.05
CA ASN A 31 -11.66 10.04 23.94
C ASN A 31 -10.48 10.08 22.94
N ASP A 32 -9.41 9.33 23.16
CA ASP A 32 -8.27 9.34 22.24
C ASP A 32 -8.65 8.73 20.89
N PRO A 33 -8.32 9.39 19.76
CA PRO A 33 -8.66 8.89 18.44
C PRO A 33 -7.82 7.66 18.10
N VAL A 34 -8.48 6.58 17.74
CA VAL A 34 -7.89 5.31 17.33
C VAL A 34 -8.30 4.96 15.91
N CYS A 35 -7.32 4.74 15.05
CA CYS A 35 -7.49 4.26 13.68
C CYS A 35 -7.93 2.79 13.70
N VAL A 36 -9.12 2.52 13.17
CA VAL A 36 -9.70 1.18 13.08
C VAL A 36 -9.44 0.51 11.75
N ILE A 37 -9.53 1.27 10.65
CA ILE A 37 -9.32 0.75 9.29
C ILE A 37 -8.87 1.89 8.36
N SER A 38 -8.19 1.54 7.26
CA SER A 38 -7.85 2.47 6.18
C SER A 38 -8.48 1.99 4.89
N ALA A 39 -9.33 2.82 4.29
CA ALA A 39 -10.08 2.48 3.08
C ALA A 39 -10.14 3.68 2.12
N ASP A 40 -10.37 3.38 0.85
CA ASP A 40 -10.55 4.30 -0.27
C ASP A 40 -11.86 4.00 -1.00
N GLY A 41 -12.25 4.89 -1.91
CA GLY A 41 -13.37 4.68 -2.81
C GLY A 41 -14.70 4.43 -2.12
N PHE A 42 -15.47 3.51 -2.70
CA PHE A 42 -16.78 3.09 -2.20
C PHE A 42 -16.70 2.35 -0.86
N GLU A 43 -15.59 1.63 -0.61
CA GLU A 43 -15.40 0.91 0.65
C GLU A 43 -15.35 1.86 1.85
N ARG A 44 -14.68 3.02 1.67
CA ARG A 44 -14.68 4.10 2.66
C ARG A 44 -16.09 4.59 2.95
N GLU A 45 -16.90 4.86 1.92
CA GLU A 45 -18.28 5.33 2.10
C GLU A 45 -19.14 4.31 2.83
N ARG A 46 -19.03 3.04 2.43
CA ARG A 46 -19.73 1.90 3.05
C ARG A 46 -19.40 1.78 4.53
N ILE A 47 -18.12 1.85 4.89
CA ILE A 47 -17.66 1.76 6.28
C ILE A 47 -18.14 2.96 7.10
N VAL A 48 -17.99 4.18 6.56
CA VAL A 48 -18.38 5.40 7.28
C VAL A 48 -19.88 5.45 7.52
N ALA A 49 -20.69 5.04 6.54
CA ALA A 49 -22.14 4.93 6.69
C ALA A 49 -22.49 3.94 7.80
N ALA A 50 -21.94 2.72 7.74
CA ALA A 50 -22.21 1.69 8.75
C ALA A 50 -21.84 2.14 10.18
N LEU A 51 -20.71 2.84 10.35
CA LEU A 51 -20.33 3.37 11.66
C LEU A 51 -21.30 4.44 12.16
N ARG A 52 -21.72 5.37 11.29
CA ARG A 52 -22.65 6.45 11.65
C ARG A 52 -24.05 5.93 11.97
N ASP A 53 -24.55 4.97 11.19
CA ASP A 53 -25.86 4.37 11.38
C ASP A 53 -25.97 3.63 12.73
N ASN A 54 -24.85 3.08 13.21
CA ASN A 54 -24.74 2.45 14.53
C ASN A 54 -24.37 3.44 15.66
N GLY A 55 -24.34 4.75 15.38
CA GLY A 55 -24.08 5.79 16.38
C GLY A 55 -22.61 5.93 16.80
N VAL A 56 -21.66 5.40 16.04
CA VAL A 56 -20.23 5.46 16.36
C VAL A 56 -19.62 6.78 15.82
N PRO A 57 -19.00 7.62 16.66
CA PRO A 57 -18.32 8.82 16.20
C PRO A 57 -17.07 8.47 15.38
N CYS A 58 -17.05 8.85 14.10
CA CYS A 58 -15.93 8.58 13.20
C CYS A 58 -15.35 9.86 12.59
N VAL A 59 -14.02 9.95 12.51
CA VAL A 59 -13.29 11.03 11.85
C VAL A 59 -12.41 10.47 10.75
N GLU A 60 -12.44 11.11 9.60
CA GLU A 60 -11.70 10.73 8.41
C GLU A 60 -10.41 11.57 8.30
N ARG A 61 -9.24 10.90 8.28
CA ARG A 61 -7.93 11.56 8.17
C ARG A 61 -7.20 11.11 6.91
N ILE A 62 -7.08 12.04 5.96
CA ILE A 62 -6.31 11.83 4.73
C ILE A 62 -4.80 11.89 5.06
N SER A 63 -4.03 10.92 4.57
CA SER A 63 -2.58 10.93 4.69
C SER A 63 -1.96 12.08 3.90
N LYS A 64 -0.89 12.71 4.42
CA LYS A 64 -0.22 13.85 3.76
C LYS A 64 0.25 13.54 2.33
N LYS A 65 0.59 12.28 2.04
CA LYS A 65 1.05 11.83 0.71
C LYS A 65 -0.08 11.77 -0.34
N GLU A 66 -1.33 11.72 0.10
CA GLU A 66 -2.47 11.45 -0.78
C GLU A 66 -3.40 12.67 -0.94
N ARG A 67 -3.17 13.74 -0.17
CA ARG A 67 -3.86 15.03 -0.35
C ARG A 67 -3.73 15.60 -1.76
N SER A 68 -2.59 15.42 -2.41
CA SER A 68 -2.36 15.89 -3.76
C SER A 68 -3.08 15.04 -4.81
N ALA A 69 -3.26 13.74 -4.56
CA ALA A 69 -4.02 12.86 -5.44
C ALA A 69 -5.51 13.21 -5.40
N ASP A 70 -6.08 13.37 -4.20
CA ASP A 70 -7.52 13.65 -4.00
C ASP A 70 -7.99 14.93 -4.72
N ALA A 71 -7.14 15.97 -4.73
CA ALA A 71 -7.44 17.23 -5.41
C ALA A 71 -7.50 17.11 -6.94
N VAL A 72 -6.85 16.10 -7.53
CA VAL A 72 -6.72 15.93 -8.98
C VAL A 72 -7.65 14.83 -9.52
N THR A 73 -7.78 13.71 -8.81
CA THR A 73 -8.58 12.55 -9.26
C THR A 73 -10.01 12.52 -8.74
N GLY A 74 -10.38 13.48 -7.89
CA GLY A 74 -11.69 13.51 -7.23
C GLY A 74 -11.71 12.77 -5.89
N LYS A 75 -12.69 13.17 -5.07
CA LYS A 75 -12.85 13.03 -3.59
C LYS A 75 -12.74 11.62 -2.97
N LEU A 76 -12.51 10.59 -3.78
CA LEU A 76 -12.69 9.19 -3.39
C LEU A 76 -11.50 8.29 -3.76
N ALA A 77 -10.50 8.75 -4.49
CA ALA A 77 -9.37 7.89 -4.87
C ALA A 77 -8.29 7.77 -3.77
N ALA A 78 -8.27 8.70 -2.81
CA ALA A 78 -7.30 8.68 -1.72
C ALA A 78 -7.68 7.68 -0.62
N LYS A 79 -6.67 7.00 -0.07
CA LYS A 79 -6.78 6.10 1.06
C LYS A 79 -6.82 6.89 2.37
N VAL A 80 -7.95 6.79 3.04
CA VAL A 80 -8.24 7.57 4.23
C VAL A 80 -8.19 6.67 5.46
N LYS A 81 -7.56 7.16 6.54
CA LYS A 81 -7.60 6.51 7.85
C LYS A 81 -8.89 6.91 8.55
N ILE A 82 -9.69 5.92 8.96
CA ILE A 82 -10.93 6.13 9.71
C ILE A 82 -10.61 5.96 11.20
N GLN A 83 -10.86 7.00 11.98
CA GLN A 83 -10.56 7.07 13.41
C GLN A 83 -11.85 7.12 14.23
N VAL A 84 -11.88 6.40 15.34
CA VAL A 84 -12.98 6.39 16.33
C VAL A 84 -12.39 6.61 17.73
N PRO A 85 -13.12 7.17 18.70
CA PRO A 85 -12.63 7.26 20.07
C PRO A 85 -12.36 5.87 20.65
N TYR A 86 -11.35 5.74 21.52
CA TYR A 86 -10.98 4.46 22.12
C TYR A 86 -12.17 3.75 22.81
N GLY A 87 -13.04 4.50 23.48
CA GLY A 87 -14.25 3.97 24.12
C GLY A 87 -15.21 3.26 23.14
N ALA A 88 -15.26 3.69 21.88
CA ALA A 88 -16.08 3.08 20.83
C ALA A 88 -15.30 2.11 19.93
N CYS A 89 -14.02 1.85 20.21
CA CYS A 89 -13.16 1.02 19.36
C CYS A 89 -13.61 -0.44 19.31
N ALA A 90 -14.12 -0.99 20.41
CA ALA A 90 -14.66 -2.36 20.44
C ALA A 90 -15.92 -2.47 19.56
N GLN A 91 -16.89 -1.59 19.77
CA GLN A 91 -18.12 -1.53 18.98
C GLN A 91 -17.84 -1.32 17.48
N ALA A 92 -16.90 -0.43 17.15
CA ALA A 92 -16.51 -0.19 15.77
C ALA A 92 -15.95 -1.46 15.10
N LYS A 93 -15.16 -2.28 15.82
CA LYS A 93 -14.63 -3.53 15.27
C LYS A 93 -15.73 -4.55 15.00
N ASP A 94 -16.72 -4.68 15.88
CA ASP A 94 -17.83 -5.61 15.69
C ASP A 94 -18.65 -5.24 14.45
N ILE A 95 -18.92 -3.94 14.26
CA ILE A 95 -19.60 -3.43 13.05
C ILE A 95 -18.76 -3.72 11.80
N LEU A 96 -17.46 -3.46 11.85
CA LEU A 96 -16.55 -3.68 10.73
C LEU A 96 -16.44 -5.17 10.34
N ILE A 97 -16.51 -6.08 11.33
CA ILE A 97 -16.57 -7.52 11.08
C ILE A 97 -17.95 -7.88 10.49
N GLY A 98 -19.03 -7.34 11.05
CA GLY A 98 -20.40 -7.61 10.60
C GLY A 98 -20.67 -7.20 9.14
N ILE A 99 -20.09 -6.09 8.68
CA ILE A 99 -20.17 -5.65 7.28
C ILE A 99 -19.13 -6.33 6.37
N GLY A 100 -18.24 -7.16 6.93
CA GLY A 100 -17.18 -7.86 6.20
C GLY A 100 -16.02 -6.96 5.77
N ALA A 101 -15.80 -5.82 6.43
CA ALA A 101 -14.67 -4.92 6.18
C ALA A 101 -13.38 -5.40 6.86
N ILE A 102 -13.49 -6.18 7.94
CA ILE A 102 -12.36 -6.84 8.62
C ILE A 102 -12.66 -8.34 8.73
N HIS A 103 -11.72 -9.17 8.30
CA HIS A 103 -11.76 -10.61 8.52
C HIS A 103 -10.85 -10.97 9.70
N THR A 104 -11.42 -11.53 10.76
CA THR A 104 -10.67 -12.23 11.81
C THR A 104 -10.55 -13.69 11.40
N ASP A 105 -9.34 -14.13 11.07
CA ASP A 105 -9.03 -15.46 10.52
C ASP A 105 -9.24 -16.60 11.53
N ALA A 106 -10.49 -16.82 11.96
CA ALA A 106 -10.92 -17.98 12.72
C ALA A 106 -12.39 -18.28 12.41
N GLN A 107 -12.60 -19.25 11.52
CA GLN A 107 -13.89 -19.84 11.10
C GLN A 107 -14.74 -19.01 10.15
N ILE A 108 -14.52 -19.17 8.83
CA ILE A 108 -15.38 -19.98 7.93
C ILE A 108 -14.50 -20.47 6.77
N ILE A 109 -14.28 -21.78 6.63
CA ILE A 109 -13.93 -22.38 5.34
C ILE A 109 -15.14 -23.20 4.90
N SER A 110 -15.44 -23.09 3.61
CA SER A 110 -16.24 -23.99 2.77
C SER A 110 -17.75 -23.72 2.70
N ASN A 111 -18.12 -22.82 1.80
CA ASN A 111 -18.94 -23.32 0.70
C ASN A 111 -18.31 -22.92 -0.64
N GLU A 112 -17.81 -23.94 -1.33
CA GLU A 112 -17.10 -23.88 -2.60
C GLU A 112 -18.12 -23.63 -3.72
N ASN A 113 -18.43 -22.37 -4.03
CA ASN A 113 -18.85 -21.98 -5.38
C ASN A 113 -18.85 -20.47 -5.61
N PHE A 114 -17.72 -19.80 -5.36
CA PHE A 114 -17.47 -18.51 -5.99
C PHE A 114 -16.02 -18.49 -6.49
N PRO A 115 -15.79 -18.48 -7.82
CA PRO A 115 -14.45 -18.33 -8.33
C PRO A 115 -13.92 -16.97 -7.89
N SER A 116 -12.85 -16.98 -7.10
CA SER A 116 -12.08 -15.81 -6.72
C SER A 116 -11.24 -15.31 -7.90
N GLU A 117 -11.87 -15.08 -9.04
CA GLU A 117 -11.34 -14.22 -10.09
C GLU A 117 -11.77 -12.78 -9.77
N GLY A 118 -10.80 -11.87 -9.83
CA GLY A 118 -10.91 -10.53 -9.28
C GLY A 118 -12.18 -9.78 -9.68
N TYR A 119 -12.83 -9.18 -8.69
CA TYR A 119 -13.89 -8.21 -8.92
C TYR A 119 -13.24 -6.95 -9.50
N THR A 120 -13.32 -6.84 -10.80
CA THR A 120 -13.15 -5.60 -11.54
C THR A 120 -14.47 -4.85 -11.47
N TYR A 121 -14.44 -3.58 -11.05
CA TYR A 121 -15.62 -2.73 -11.04
C TYR A 121 -16.11 -2.52 -12.48
N ALA A 122 -17.39 -2.80 -12.74
CA ALA A 122 -18.05 -2.46 -13.99
C ALA A 122 -18.08 -0.92 -14.15
N HIS A 123 -17.67 -0.47 -15.34
CA HIS A 123 -17.52 0.92 -15.79
C HIS A 123 -16.22 1.64 -15.39
N ARG A 124 -15.11 1.23 -16.01
CA ARG A 124 -14.01 2.13 -16.38
C ARG A 124 -14.09 2.37 -17.90
N PRO A 125 -14.25 3.61 -18.39
CA PRO A 125 -14.05 3.91 -19.80
C PRO A 125 -12.58 3.68 -20.14
N GLU A 126 -12.33 2.83 -21.13
CA GLU A 126 -11.01 2.51 -21.63
C GLU A 126 -10.42 3.70 -22.41
N GLU A 127 -9.26 4.20 -21.98
CA GLU A 127 -8.34 4.84 -22.91
C GLU A 127 -7.18 3.90 -23.23
N LYS A 128 -7.13 3.55 -24.51
CA LYS A 128 -6.21 2.64 -25.15
C LYS A 128 -4.83 3.28 -25.25
N GLN A 129 -3.78 2.56 -24.85
CA GLN A 129 -2.59 2.47 -25.70
C GLN A 129 -1.87 1.14 -25.53
N LYS A 130 -2.19 0.27 -26.51
CA LYS A 130 -1.34 -0.75 -27.12
C LYS A 130 0.07 -0.19 -27.41
N ASP A 131 1.18 -0.94 -27.47
CA ASP A 131 1.40 -2.27 -28.02
C ASP A 131 2.75 -2.83 -27.48
N LYS A 132 2.73 -4.11 -27.06
CA LYS A 132 3.57 -5.26 -27.53
C LYS A 132 5.12 -5.13 -27.51
N LYS A 133 5.92 -6.18 -27.27
CA LYS A 133 5.72 -7.63 -27.08
C LYS A 133 7.11 -8.28 -26.81
N LYS A 134 7.06 -9.43 -26.11
CA LYS A 134 7.81 -10.70 -26.36
C LYS A 134 9.31 -10.71 -25.99
N ALA A 135 9.90 -11.81 -25.53
CA ALA A 135 9.39 -13.15 -25.22
C ALA A 135 10.47 -13.97 -24.45
N ALA A 136 9.99 -15.09 -23.91
CA ALA A 136 10.68 -16.38 -23.75
C ALA A 136 11.64 -16.59 -22.56
N GLN A 137 11.22 -17.57 -21.76
CA GLN A 137 12.02 -18.38 -20.84
C GLN A 137 13.02 -19.25 -21.61
N PRO A 138 14.08 -19.74 -20.95
CA PRO A 138 14.08 -21.15 -20.62
C PRO A 138 14.50 -21.42 -19.17
N GLY A 139 13.92 -22.45 -18.57
CA GLY A 139 14.23 -22.88 -17.21
C GLY A 139 15.58 -23.60 -17.08
N LYS A 140 16.10 -23.56 -15.85
CA LYS A 140 16.95 -24.60 -15.23
C LYS A 140 16.95 -24.35 -13.70
N LYS A 141 16.41 -25.30 -12.92
CA LYS A 141 16.80 -25.55 -11.52
C LYS A 141 18.12 -26.35 -11.54
N PRO A 142 19.04 -26.18 -10.57
CA PRO A 142 18.93 -26.95 -9.32
C PRO A 142 19.24 -26.17 -8.03
N GLU A 143 18.45 -26.53 -7.02
CA GLU A 143 18.67 -26.70 -5.57
C GLU A 143 19.99 -26.34 -4.85
N LYS A 144 19.82 -26.08 -3.52
CA LYS A 144 20.75 -25.72 -2.42
C LYS A 144 21.12 -24.23 -2.34
N SER A 145 20.98 -23.52 -1.22
CA SER A 145 20.77 -23.90 0.18
C SER A 145 20.17 -22.70 0.95
N ILE A 146 19.24 -23.04 1.83
CA ILE A 146 18.75 -22.33 3.00
C ILE A 146 19.88 -21.50 3.66
N GLU A 147 19.68 -20.20 3.87
CA GLU A 147 19.87 -19.49 5.14
C GLU A 147 19.60 -17.99 5.00
N GLU A 148 19.08 -17.43 6.10
CA GLU A 148 18.79 -16.01 6.36
C GLU A 148 17.72 -15.33 5.52
N PHE A 149 16.50 -15.40 6.07
CA PHE A 149 15.63 -14.24 6.19
C PHE A 149 16.42 -13.04 6.77
N GLU A 150 17.21 -12.36 5.94
CA GLU A 150 17.75 -11.06 6.32
C GLU A 150 16.63 -10.04 6.16
N GLU A 151 16.11 -9.57 7.30
CA GLU A 151 15.15 -8.50 7.44
C GLU A 151 15.32 -7.43 6.34
N MET A 152 14.28 -7.25 5.53
CA MET A 152 14.22 -6.12 4.61
C MET A 152 13.89 -4.85 5.38
N SER A 153 14.92 -4.28 6.02
CA SER A 153 14.91 -2.93 6.55
C SER A 153 14.49 -1.95 5.44
N PRO A 154 13.59 -0.99 5.73
CA PRO A 154 12.97 -0.10 4.74
C PRO A 154 13.95 0.75 3.91
N ALA A 155 15.20 0.89 4.35
CA ALA A 155 16.29 1.52 3.59
C ALA A 155 16.63 0.78 2.28
N LYS A 156 16.41 -0.54 2.22
CA LYS A 156 16.76 -1.38 1.07
C LYS A 156 15.88 -1.08 -0.16
N ARG A 157 14.66 -0.54 0.00
CA ARG A 157 13.75 -0.21 -1.13
C ARG A 157 14.14 1.07 -1.88
N THR A 158 14.68 2.06 -1.19
CA THR A 158 15.13 3.33 -1.81
C THR A 158 16.45 3.14 -2.55
N THR A 159 17.37 2.34 -2.00
CA THR A 159 18.66 2.04 -2.64
C THR A 159 18.47 1.33 -3.97
N VAL A 160 17.60 0.31 -4.04
CA VAL A 160 17.34 -0.43 -5.29
C VAL A 160 16.79 0.49 -6.39
N ARG A 161 15.93 1.46 -6.04
CA ARG A 161 15.39 2.43 -7.01
C ARG A 161 16.45 3.39 -7.53
N ILE A 162 17.31 3.90 -6.65
CA ILE A 162 18.39 4.82 -7.02
C ILE A 162 19.43 4.11 -7.89
N VAL A 163 19.84 2.91 -7.50
CA VAL A 163 20.80 2.09 -8.27
C VAL A 163 20.23 1.73 -9.64
N SER A 164 18.96 1.36 -9.72
CA SER A 164 18.29 1.09 -11.00
C SER A 164 18.24 2.32 -11.90
N ALA A 165 18.01 3.52 -11.36
CA ALA A 165 18.00 4.76 -12.13
C ALA A 165 19.40 5.14 -12.62
N LEU A 166 20.42 5.01 -11.77
CA LEU A 166 21.82 5.27 -12.16
C LEU A 166 22.29 4.32 -13.26
N LEU A 167 21.95 3.02 -13.16
CA LEU A 167 22.30 2.03 -14.18
C LEU A 167 21.66 2.39 -15.53
N PHE A 168 20.40 2.82 -15.53
CA PHE A 168 19.73 3.26 -16.75
C PHE A 168 20.40 4.49 -17.37
N ILE A 169 20.77 5.48 -16.55
CA ILE A 169 21.47 6.68 -17.03
C ILE A 169 22.83 6.33 -17.66
N VAL A 170 23.59 5.42 -17.04
CA VAL A 170 24.87 4.94 -17.59
C VAL A 170 24.67 4.23 -18.93
N LEU A 171 23.61 3.42 -19.05
CA LEU A 171 23.29 2.70 -20.29
C LEU A 171 22.97 3.69 -21.42
N VAL A 172 22.13 4.70 -21.16
CA VAL A 172 21.81 5.77 -22.12
C VAL A 172 23.06 6.56 -22.49
N ALA A 173 23.92 6.91 -21.52
CA ALA A 173 25.17 7.60 -21.78
C ALA A 173 26.10 6.79 -22.70
N LEU A 174 26.21 5.47 -22.49
CA LEU A 174 27.00 4.58 -23.36
C LEU A 174 26.48 4.56 -24.79
N VAL A 175 25.15 4.54 -24.97
CA VAL A 175 24.53 4.58 -26.31
C VAL A 175 24.86 5.89 -27.02
N ILE A 176 24.73 7.03 -26.34
CA ILE A 176 25.04 8.35 -26.90
C ILE A 176 26.53 8.41 -27.31
N PHE A 177 27.43 8.05 -26.39
CA PHE A 177 28.87 8.01 -26.68
C PHE A 177 29.23 7.05 -27.82
N GLY A 178 28.55 5.90 -27.91
CA GLY A 178 28.74 4.96 -29.00
C GLY A 178 28.34 5.54 -30.35
N VAL A 179 27.21 6.26 -30.41
CA VAL A 179 26.75 6.92 -31.63
C VAL A 179 27.68 8.07 -32.03
N ASP A 180 28.12 8.89 -31.07
CA ASP A 180 29.09 9.97 -31.31
C ASP A 180 30.44 9.43 -31.79
N TYR A 181 30.90 8.30 -31.25
CA TYR A 181 32.13 7.64 -31.69
C TYR A 181 32.03 7.12 -33.13
N VAL A 182 30.92 6.46 -33.48
CA VAL A 182 30.68 5.98 -34.86
C VAL A 182 30.54 7.16 -35.83
N ALA A 183 29.87 8.25 -35.43
CA ALA A 183 29.74 9.45 -36.24
C ALA A 183 31.09 10.13 -36.50
N ASN A 184 31.98 10.17 -35.50
CA ASN A 184 33.35 10.66 -35.67
C ASN A 184 34.22 9.73 -36.53
N LEU A 185 33.99 8.41 -36.47
CA LEU A 185 34.68 7.45 -37.33
C LEU A 185 34.29 7.63 -38.81
N ILE A 186 33.00 7.86 -39.09
CA ILE A 186 32.52 8.10 -40.46
C ILE A 186 33.01 9.45 -40.99
N LYS A 187 33.01 10.50 -40.15
CA LYS A 187 33.61 11.80 -40.52
C LYS A 187 35.13 11.77 -40.71
N GLY A 188 35.83 10.80 -40.12
CA GLY A 188 37.27 10.60 -40.36
C GLY A 188 37.59 9.79 -41.62
N LEU A 189 36.58 9.12 -42.20
CA LEU A 189 36.74 8.24 -43.36
C LEU A 189 36.33 8.91 -44.69
N PHE A 190 35.73 10.11 -44.63
CA PHE A 190 35.24 10.90 -45.77
C PHE A 190 35.81 12.32 -45.69
#